data_AF-A0A3P6BSJ7-F1
#
_entry.id   AF-A0A3P6BSJ7-F1
#
_cell.length_a   1.000
_cell.length_b   1.000
_cell.length_c   1.000
_cell.angle_alpha   90.00
_cell.angle_beta   90.00
_cell.angle_gamma   90.00
#
_symmetry.space_group_name_H-M   'P 1'
#
loop_
_entity.id
_entity.type
_entity.pdbx_description
1 polymer ?
#
loop_
_entity_poly.entity_id
_entity_poly.type
_entity_poly.pdbx_seq_one_letter_code
_entity_poly.pdbx_strand_id
1 'polypeptide(L)'
;MQHIDAWINVLRKRYNANPQHFRSERMCFLDHLFAQQWRFNFKDFKDSKPDQNGLGRRLPGGAWNYYAGTIPSFCQSNKVWGTDIDDIYAPVNFADSHWIAIWISIPKRHIVVFDKDLFQRSPQQTSMW
;
A
#
# COMPACT_ATOMS: atom_id res chain seq x y z
N MET A 1 16.03 -1.84 -5.53
CA MET A 1 14.57 -1.78 -5.77
C MET A 1 14.02 -3.13 -6.25
N GLN A 2 14.59 -3.75 -7.29
CA GLN A 2 14.06 -4.99 -7.92
C GLN A 2 13.77 -6.16 -6.94
N HIS A 3 14.57 -6.34 -5.89
CA HIS A 3 14.38 -7.46 -4.94
C HIS A 3 13.09 -7.36 -4.12
N ILE A 4 12.71 -6.15 -3.67
CA ILE A 4 11.48 -5.96 -2.89
C ILE A 4 10.26 -6.18 -3.77
N ASP A 5 10.27 -5.68 -5.01
CA ASP A 5 9.16 -5.91 -5.94
C ASP A 5 9.03 -7.37 -6.34
N ALA A 6 10.14 -8.08 -6.52
CA ALA A 6 10.12 -9.51 -6.76
C ALA A 6 9.45 -10.26 -5.60
N TRP A 7 9.76 -9.89 -4.36
CA TRP A 7 9.12 -10.47 -3.18
C TRP A 7 7.61 -10.16 -3.12
N ILE A 8 7.22 -8.91 -3.35
CA ILE A 8 5.80 -8.53 -3.41
C ILE A 8 5.08 -9.26 -4.56
N ASN A 9 5.72 -9.43 -5.72
CA ASN A 9 5.14 -10.22 -6.83
C ASN A 9 4.88 -11.67 -6.40
N VAL A 10 5.79 -12.29 -5.63
CA VAL A 10 5.57 -13.63 -5.06
C VAL A 10 4.35 -13.64 -4.14
N LEU A 11 4.21 -12.65 -3.25
CA LEU A 11 3.04 -12.53 -2.37
C LEU A 11 1.74 -12.35 -3.17
N ARG A 12 1.73 -11.47 -4.18
CA ARG A 12 0.58 -11.30 -5.09
C ARG A 12 0.21 -12.59 -5.80
N LYS A 13 1.20 -13.34 -6.32
CA LYS A 13 0.96 -14.62 -6.98
C LYS A 13 0.36 -15.66 -6.04
N ARG A 14 0.87 -15.74 -4.81
CA ARG A 14 0.34 -16.65 -3.78
C ARG A 14 -1.08 -16.29 -3.38
N TYR A 15 -1.35 -14.99 -3.18
CA TYR A 15 -2.69 -14.49 -2.85
C TYR A 15 -3.67 -14.73 -3.99
N ASN A 16 -3.28 -14.48 -5.25
CA ASN A 16 -4.13 -14.74 -6.40
C ASN A 16 -4.47 -16.23 -6.56
N ALA A 17 -3.54 -17.12 -6.21
CA ALA A 17 -3.76 -18.57 -6.30
C ALA A 17 -4.57 -19.13 -5.11
N ASN A 18 -4.37 -18.59 -3.91
CA ASN A 18 -4.95 -19.13 -2.68
C ASN A 18 -5.31 -18.00 -1.69
N PRO A 19 -6.32 -17.16 -1.98
CA PRO A 19 -6.65 -16.01 -1.14
C PRO A 19 -7.09 -16.43 0.27
N GLN A 20 -7.66 -17.63 0.43
CA GLN A 20 -8.11 -18.20 1.70
C GLN A 20 -6.97 -18.48 2.71
N HIS A 21 -5.71 -18.52 2.25
CA HIS A 21 -4.55 -18.70 3.15
C HIS A 21 -4.10 -17.38 3.79
N PHE A 22 -4.72 -16.27 3.42
CA PHE A 22 -4.39 -14.95 3.95
C PHE A 22 -5.46 -14.51 4.96
N ARG A 23 -5.13 -13.48 5.73
CA ARG A 23 -6.00 -12.93 6.78
C ARG A 23 -7.40 -12.53 6.28
N SER A 24 -7.53 -12.16 5.01
CA SER A 24 -8.77 -11.69 4.39
C SER A 24 -8.67 -11.84 2.87
N GLU A 25 -9.78 -12.10 2.20
CA GLU A 25 -9.89 -12.10 0.72
C GLU A 25 -10.19 -10.70 0.13
N ARG A 26 -10.27 -9.70 1.02
CA ARG A 26 -10.49 -8.28 0.71
C ARG A 26 -9.22 -7.48 0.93
N MET A 27 -8.08 -8.04 0.56
CA MET A 27 -6.79 -7.34 0.62
C MET A 27 -6.08 -7.27 -0.73
N CYS A 28 -5.12 -6.34 -0.85
CA CYS A 28 -4.21 -6.28 -1.98
C CYS A 28 -2.78 -5.92 -1.55
N PHE A 29 -1.80 -6.27 -2.40
CA PHE A 29 -0.40 -5.91 -2.21
C PHE A 29 0.06 -4.99 -3.34
N LEU A 30 0.59 -3.83 -3.00
CA LEU A 30 1.15 -2.85 -3.94
C LEU A 30 2.67 -2.92 -3.96
N ASP A 31 3.27 -2.41 -5.03
CA ASP A 31 4.72 -2.28 -5.16
C ASP A 31 5.23 -0.99 -4.51
N HIS A 32 6.55 -0.79 -4.53
CA HIS A 32 7.16 0.41 -3.97
C HIS A 32 6.82 1.69 -4.74
N LEU A 33 6.40 1.60 -6.01
CA LEU A 33 6.09 2.76 -6.84
C LEU A 33 4.88 3.50 -6.30
N PHE A 34 3.90 2.78 -5.73
CA PHE A 34 2.77 3.39 -5.02
C PHE A 34 3.26 4.39 -3.97
N ALA A 35 4.11 3.95 -3.05
CA ALA A 35 4.61 4.79 -1.97
C ALA A 35 5.51 5.92 -2.48
N GLN A 36 6.34 5.63 -3.47
CA GLN A 36 7.23 6.60 -4.11
C GLN A 36 6.46 7.71 -4.81
N GLN A 37 5.38 7.39 -5.53
CA GLN A 37 4.51 8.38 -6.15
C GLN A 37 3.89 9.31 -5.10
N TRP A 38 3.37 8.76 -4.00
CA TRP A 38 2.84 9.59 -2.91
C TRP A 38 3.91 10.46 -2.28
N ARG A 39 5.12 9.94 -2.03
CA ARG A 39 6.25 10.71 -1.47
C ARG A 39 6.58 11.92 -2.34
N PHE A 40 6.72 11.72 -3.65
CA PHE A 40 7.11 12.80 -4.57
C PHE A 40 6.00 13.82 -4.82
N ASN A 41 4.75 13.36 -4.90
CA ASN A 41 3.61 14.22 -5.20
C ASN A 41 2.93 14.81 -3.96
N PHE A 42 3.43 14.53 -2.74
CA PHE A 42 2.76 14.96 -1.50
C PHE A 42 2.64 16.47 -1.40
N LYS A 43 3.70 17.21 -1.77
CA LYS A 43 3.67 18.67 -1.77
C LYS A 43 2.60 19.20 -2.72
N ASP A 44 2.56 18.69 -3.94
CA ASP A 44 1.58 19.10 -4.94
C ASP A 44 0.14 18.75 -4.53
N PHE A 45 -0.06 17.56 -3.93
CA PHE A 45 -1.33 17.19 -3.33
C PHE A 45 -1.76 18.19 -2.24
N LYS A 46 -0.86 18.50 -1.30
CA LYS A 46 -1.11 19.41 -0.18
C LYS A 46 -1.38 20.85 -0.64
N ASP A 47 -0.67 21.30 -1.67
CA ASP A 47 -0.78 22.64 -2.22
C ASP A 47 -1.93 22.76 -3.23
N SER A 48 -2.47 21.64 -3.73
CA SER A 48 -3.59 21.65 -4.68
C SER A 48 -4.85 22.25 -4.07
N LYS A 49 -5.54 23.08 -4.86
CA LYS A 49 -6.84 23.63 -4.48
C LYS A 49 -7.84 22.46 -4.33
N PRO A 50 -8.75 22.54 -3.34
CA PRO A 50 -9.86 21.61 -3.26
C PRO A 50 -10.79 21.77 -4.46
N ASP A 51 -11.74 20.85 -4.61
CA ASP A 51 -12.78 20.98 -5.63
C ASP A 51 -13.70 22.19 -5.38
N GLN A 52 -14.64 22.42 -6.29
CA GLN A 52 -15.59 23.54 -6.22
C GLN A 52 -16.46 23.56 -4.96
N ASN A 53 -16.60 22.43 -4.27
CA ASN A 53 -17.33 22.28 -3.01
C ASN A 53 -16.42 22.42 -1.79
N GLY A 54 -15.12 22.69 -1.98
CA GLY A 54 -14.12 22.67 -0.91
C GLY A 54 -13.76 21.26 -0.44
N LEU A 55 -14.18 20.21 -1.17
CA LEU A 55 -13.92 18.82 -0.86
C LEU A 55 -12.79 18.27 -1.73
N GLY A 56 -12.13 17.20 -1.23
CA GLY A 56 -11.09 16.51 -1.98
C GLY A 56 -9.87 17.37 -2.32
N ARG A 57 -8.85 16.72 -2.87
CA ARG A 57 -7.63 17.35 -3.39
C ARG A 57 -7.14 16.54 -4.58
N ARG A 58 -6.33 17.16 -5.44
CA ARG A 58 -5.82 16.47 -6.64
C ARG A 58 -4.91 15.32 -6.24
N LEU A 59 -5.33 14.10 -6.54
CA LEU A 59 -4.53 12.89 -6.31
C LEU A 59 -3.34 12.83 -7.28
N PRO A 60 -2.26 12.12 -6.91
CA PRO A 60 -1.15 11.83 -7.81
C PRO A 60 -1.64 11.11 -9.09
N GLY A 61 -0.96 11.36 -10.21
CA GLY A 61 -1.22 10.64 -11.46
C GLY A 61 -1.09 9.11 -11.24
N GLY A 62 -2.02 8.34 -11.81
CA GLY A 62 -2.07 6.89 -11.62
C GLY A 62 -2.81 6.42 -10.36
N ALA A 63 -3.21 7.32 -9.45
CA ALA A 63 -3.99 6.94 -8.26
C ALA A 63 -5.30 6.22 -8.61
N TRP A 64 -5.95 6.61 -9.70
CA TRP A 64 -7.15 5.92 -10.22
C TRP A 64 -6.87 4.47 -10.59
N ASN A 65 -5.72 4.19 -11.21
CA ASN A 65 -5.38 2.83 -11.62
C ASN A 65 -5.15 1.90 -10.42
N TYR A 66 -4.54 2.43 -9.35
CA TYR A 66 -4.40 1.71 -8.08
C TYR A 66 -5.76 1.47 -7.44
N TYR A 67 -6.59 2.52 -7.34
CA TYR A 67 -7.94 2.47 -6.81
C TYR A 67 -8.80 1.40 -7.50
N ALA A 68 -8.71 1.30 -8.84
CA ALA A 68 -9.43 0.33 -9.65
C ALA A 68 -8.77 -1.07 -9.70
N GLY A 69 -7.62 -1.26 -9.05
CA GLY A 69 -6.92 -2.55 -9.04
C GLY A 69 -6.29 -2.95 -10.40
N THR A 70 -6.09 -1.98 -11.29
CA THR A 70 -5.49 -2.19 -12.63
C THR A 70 -3.96 -2.06 -12.62
N ILE A 71 -3.38 -1.55 -11.54
CA ILE A 71 -1.94 -1.62 -11.28
C ILE A 71 -1.68 -2.14 -9.86
N PRO A 72 -0.60 -2.90 -9.65
CA PRO A 72 0.41 -3.30 -10.63
C PRO A 72 -0.11 -4.29 -11.70
N SER A 73 0.51 -4.28 -12.89
CA SER A 73 0.10 -5.12 -14.03
C SER A 73 0.27 -6.62 -13.75
N PHE A 74 1.25 -6.98 -12.91
CA PHE A 74 1.45 -8.35 -12.48
C PHE A 74 0.41 -8.75 -11.42
N CYS A 75 -0.45 -9.72 -11.77
CA CYS A 75 -1.59 -10.16 -10.95
C CYS A 75 -2.54 -9.01 -10.59
N GLN A 76 -3.03 -8.28 -11.61
CA GLN A 76 -4.09 -7.29 -11.43
C GLN A 76 -5.28 -7.89 -10.69
N SER A 77 -5.78 -7.18 -9.68
CA SER A 77 -6.94 -7.64 -8.92
C SER A 77 -8.25 -7.30 -9.63
N ASN A 78 -8.28 -6.18 -10.37
CA ASN A 78 -9.51 -5.56 -10.89
C ASN A 78 -10.58 -5.35 -9.80
N LYS A 79 -10.13 -5.16 -8.56
CA LYS A 79 -10.96 -4.99 -7.36
C LYS A 79 -10.83 -3.56 -6.88
N VAL A 80 -11.97 -2.93 -6.60
CA VAL A 80 -12.06 -1.52 -6.24
C VAL A 80 -11.81 -1.32 -4.74
N TRP A 81 -11.00 -0.32 -4.40
CA TRP A 81 -10.71 0.01 -3.00
C TRP A 81 -11.94 0.55 -2.27
N GLY A 82 -12.18 0.05 -1.06
CA GLY A 82 -13.36 0.36 -0.24
C GLY A 82 -14.62 -0.40 -0.65
N THR A 83 -14.66 -0.98 -1.85
CA THR A 83 -15.78 -1.82 -2.32
C THR A 83 -15.44 -3.30 -2.21
N ASP A 84 -14.29 -3.70 -2.75
CA ASP A 84 -13.81 -5.08 -2.81
C ASP A 84 -12.57 -5.29 -1.93
N ILE A 85 -11.79 -4.22 -1.72
CA ILE A 85 -10.55 -4.23 -0.94
C ILE A 85 -10.70 -3.33 0.28
N ASP A 86 -10.48 -3.90 1.46
CA ASP A 86 -10.46 -3.20 2.74
C ASP A 86 -9.04 -2.89 3.19
N ASP A 87 -8.10 -3.80 2.92
CA ASP A 87 -6.74 -3.77 3.44
C ASP A 87 -5.70 -3.71 2.31
N ILE A 88 -4.79 -2.73 2.38
CA ILE A 88 -3.72 -2.53 1.39
C ILE A 88 -2.38 -2.68 2.08
N TYR A 89 -1.51 -3.52 1.53
CA TYR A 89 -0.14 -3.70 1.98
C TYR A 89 0.83 -3.15 0.95
N ALA A 90 1.82 -2.36 1.36
CA ALA A 90 2.83 -1.83 0.45
C ALA A 90 4.20 -1.70 1.13
N PRO A 91 5.31 -1.92 0.41
CA PRO A 91 6.62 -1.53 0.88
C PRO A 91 6.83 -0.02 0.67
N VAL A 92 7.53 0.62 1.61
CA VAL A 92 7.94 2.02 1.51
C VAL A 92 9.44 2.10 1.68
N ASN A 93 10.12 2.77 0.75
CA ASN A 93 11.52 3.10 0.91
C ASN A 93 11.66 4.46 1.61
N PHE A 94 12.14 4.42 2.84
CA PHE A 94 12.44 5.57 3.66
C PHE A 94 13.89 6.00 3.46
N ALA A 95 14.08 7.28 3.12
CA ALA A 95 15.40 7.89 2.91
C ALA A 95 16.33 7.11 1.98
N ASP A 96 15.76 6.41 0.98
CA ASP A 96 16.45 5.64 -0.06
C ASP A 96 17.38 4.54 0.47
N SER A 97 17.26 4.17 1.74
CA SER A 97 18.19 3.30 2.47
C SER A 97 17.51 2.29 3.39
N HIS A 98 16.28 2.56 3.83
CA HIS A 98 15.56 1.72 4.78
C HIS A 98 14.19 1.32 4.24
N TRP A 99 13.83 0.05 4.37
CA TRP A 99 12.54 -0.46 3.90
C TRP A 99 11.63 -0.74 5.08
N ILE A 100 10.46 -0.14 5.05
CA ILE A 100 9.36 -0.41 5.98
C ILE A 100 8.19 -1.03 5.19
N ALA A 101 7.33 -1.77 5.87
CA ALA A 101 6.06 -2.19 5.30
C ALA A 101 4.92 -1.38 5.94
N ILE A 102 3.93 -1.01 5.14
CA ILE A 102 2.71 -0.36 5.63
C ILE A 102 1.50 -1.23 5.36
N TRP A 103 0.54 -1.14 6.28
CA TRP A 103 -0.80 -1.69 6.12
C TRP A 103 -1.81 -0.55 6.29
N ILE A 104 -2.54 -0.25 5.22
CA ILE A 104 -3.62 0.73 5.20
C ILE A 104 -4.94 -0.02 5.28
N SER A 105 -5.69 0.18 6.35
CA SER A 105 -7.05 -0.34 6.49
C SER A 105 -8.05 0.78 6.19
N ILE A 106 -8.72 0.71 5.03
CA ILE A 106 -9.69 1.71 4.59
C ILE A 106 -10.87 1.82 5.55
N PRO A 107 -11.54 0.73 6.00
CA PRO A 107 -12.70 0.84 6.88
C PRO A 107 -12.36 1.50 8.23
N LYS A 108 -11.18 1.20 8.76
CA LYS A 108 -10.70 1.77 10.04
C LYS A 108 -10.02 3.13 9.89
N ARG A 109 -9.77 3.59 8.66
CA ARG A 109 -9.00 4.82 8.37
C ARG A 109 -7.64 4.85 9.09
N HIS A 110 -7.01 3.69 9.20
CA HIS A 110 -5.79 3.49 9.97
C HIS A 110 -4.64 3.04 9.06
N ILE A 111 -3.43 3.51 9.37
CA ILE A 111 -2.19 3.06 8.76
C ILE A 111 -1.32 2.46 9.87
N VAL A 112 -0.92 1.21 9.71
CA VAL A 112 0.04 0.52 10.56
C VAL A 112 1.38 0.50 9.84
N VAL A 113 2.46 0.80 10.56
CA VAL A 113 3.83 0.79 10.04
C VAL A 113 4.60 -0.33 10.72
N PHE A 114 5.18 -1.22 9.91
CA PHE A 114 6.07 -2.28 10.36
C PHE A 114 7.50 -1.87 10.01
N ASP A 115 8.29 -1.63 11.04
CA ASP A 115 9.69 -1.24 10.94
C ASP A 115 10.53 -2.09 11.89
N LYS A 116 11.45 -2.87 11.33
CA LYS A 116 12.38 -3.73 12.09
C LYS A 116 13.21 -2.95 13.10
N ASP A 117 13.54 -1.69 12.82
CA ASP A 117 14.38 -0.87 13.69
C ASP A 117 13.57 -0.31 14.87
N LEU A 118 12.24 -0.17 14.71
CA LEU A 118 11.33 0.13 15.81
C LEU A 118 11.14 -1.10 16.72
N PHE A 119 11.02 -2.29 16.14
CA PHE A 119 10.92 -3.54 16.90
C PHE A 119 12.15 -3.81 17.79
N GLN A 120 13.35 -3.41 17.37
CA GLN A 120 14.56 -3.50 18.20
C GLN A 120 14.55 -2.52 19.38
N ARG A 121 13.82 -1.41 19.28
CA ARG A 121 13.73 -0.39 20.33
C ARG A 121 12.59 -0.66 21.33
N SER A 122 11.63 -1.52 20.98
CA SER A 122 10.52 -1.95 21.83
C SER A 122 10.65 -3.45 22.17
N PRO A 123 11.26 -3.85 23.30
CA PRO A 123 11.50 -5.26 23.62
C PRO A 123 10.24 -6.10 23.91
N GLN A 124 9.02 -5.61 23.66
CA GLN A 124 7.79 -6.37 23.88
C GLN A 124 6.87 -6.30 22.67
N GLN A 125 7.00 -7.28 21.77
CA GLN A 125 5.87 -8.05 21.21
C GLN A 125 6.40 -9.04 20.18
N THR A 126 6.57 -10.29 20.63
CA THR A 126 6.90 -11.45 19.80
C THR A 126 5.65 -12.02 19.11
N SER A 127 5.85 -12.42 17.85
CA SER A 127 5.03 -13.26 16.97
C SER A 127 3.81 -12.62 16.27
N MET A 128 3.95 -12.42 14.96
CA MET A 128 2.88 -12.64 13.98
C MET A 128 3.55 -13.02 12.64
N TRP A 129 3.82 -14.31 12.52
CA TRP A 129 3.76 -15.06 11.28
C TRP A 129 2.81 -16.23 11.53
#